data_AF-A0A368G6X1-F1
#
_entry.id   AF-A0A368G6X1-F1
#
_cell.length_a   1.000
_cell.length_b   1.000
_cell.length_c   1.000
_cell.angle_alpha   90.00
_cell.angle_beta   90.00
_cell.angle_gamma   90.00
#
_symmetry.space_group_name_H-M   'P 1'
#
loop_
_entity.id
_entity.type
_entity.pdbx_description
1 polymer ?
#
loop_
_entity_poly.entity_id
_entity_poly.type
_entity_poly.pdbx_seq_one_letter_code
_entity_poly.pdbx_strand_id
1 'polypeptide(L)'
;MCRFTEIFPDCRKLAKLLDNKKSVPELESFMTLYCKKRNVDYKKDSGWIVVLEKILKFDLPPEHLFNVFFAFTTKYIPKETKENAQIYDLFRLLLQYHDPQISSHLDSLKYSPYCYASLWFSTILAGSVDDAVCKALWELYIEKGDPFLIFYMALVLVINARDQLLQVGLEHRESLGPRN
;
A
#
# COMPACT_ATOMS: atom_id res chain seq x y z
N MET A 1 -14.95 17.14 -8.87
CA MET A 1 -15.57 17.82 -7.71
C MET A 1 -15.45 16.80 -6.59
N CYS A 2 -14.59 17.03 -5.60
CA CYS A 2 -14.28 16.03 -4.57
C CYS A 2 -15.58 15.48 -3.98
N ARG A 3 -15.81 14.18 -4.08
CA ARG A 3 -16.97 13.53 -3.49
C ARG A 3 -16.82 13.51 -1.97
N PHE A 4 -17.33 14.56 -1.32
CA PHE A 4 -17.34 14.73 0.14
C PHE A 4 -17.93 13.52 0.90
N THR A 5 -18.80 12.75 0.23
CA THR A 5 -19.46 11.56 0.80
C THR A 5 -18.49 10.43 1.18
N GLU A 6 -17.31 10.35 0.58
CA GLU A 6 -16.33 9.28 0.86
C GLU A 6 -15.23 9.68 1.84
N ILE A 7 -14.90 10.97 1.94
CA ILE A 7 -13.80 11.47 2.79
C ILE A 7 -14.19 11.42 4.27
N PHE A 8 -15.41 11.84 4.59
CA PHE A 8 -15.86 12.00 5.98
C PHE A 8 -15.83 10.68 6.80
N PRO A 9 -16.31 9.53 6.29
CA PRO A 9 -16.21 8.26 7.02
C PRO A 9 -14.76 7.85 7.31
N ASP A 10 -13.84 8.08 6.37
CA ASP A 10 -12.43 7.70 6.52
C ASP A 10 -11.69 8.64 7.47
N CYS A 11 -11.93 9.95 7.39
CA CYS A 11 -11.41 10.92 8.35
C CYS A 11 -11.95 10.68 9.77
N ARG A 12 -13.20 10.24 9.92
CA ARG A 12 -13.76 9.85 11.22
C ARG A 12 -13.06 8.63 11.80
N LYS A 13 -12.75 7.62 10.98
CA LYS A 13 -11.97 6.45 11.44
C LYS A 13 -10.55 6.87 11.83
N LEU A 14 -9.91 7.69 11.01
CA LEU A 14 -8.57 8.20 11.27
C LEU A 14 -8.49 8.99 12.58
N ALA A 15 -9.44 9.90 12.83
CA ALA A 15 -9.48 10.67 14.08
C ALA A 15 -9.57 9.77 15.32
N LYS A 16 -10.34 8.66 15.26
CA LYS A 16 -10.41 7.67 16.33
C LYS A 16 -9.09 6.94 16.54
N LEU A 17 -8.39 6.56 15.46
CA LEU A 17 -7.09 5.89 15.52
C LEU A 17 -5.98 6.79 16.08
N LEU A 18 -6.14 8.11 15.96
CA LEU A 18 -5.21 9.11 16.48
C LEU A 18 -5.58 9.62 17.88
N ASP A 19 -6.45 8.92 18.61
CA ASP A 19 -6.95 9.34 19.93
C ASP A 19 -7.53 10.77 19.95
N ASN A 20 -8.16 11.20 18.85
CA ASN A 20 -8.67 12.56 18.64
C ASN A 20 -7.64 13.69 18.81
N LYS A 21 -6.33 13.41 18.69
CA LYS A 21 -5.29 14.45 18.61
C LYS A 21 -5.51 15.41 17.43
N LYS A 22 -6.22 14.96 16.40
CA LYS A 22 -6.68 15.75 15.26
C LYS A 22 -8.18 15.57 15.09
N SER A 23 -8.88 16.67 14.87
CA SER A 23 -10.32 16.68 14.66
C SER A 23 -10.66 16.25 13.22
N VAL A 24 -11.86 15.68 13.04
CA VAL A 24 -12.36 15.28 11.71
C VAL A 24 -12.36 16.46 10.71
N PRO A 25 -12.79 17.69 11.07
CA PRO A 25 -12.77 18.83 10.16
C PRO A 25 -11.36 19.24 9.73
N GLU A 26 -10.34 19.11 10.59
CA GLU A 26 -8.95 19.39 10.23
C GLU A 26 -8.44 18.40 9.19
N LEU A 27 -8.69 17.10 9.39
CA LEU A 27 -8.30 16.04 8.46
C LEU A 27 -9.03 16.18 7.11
N GLU A 28 -10.32 16.49 7.13
CA GLU A 28 -11.12 16.74 5.93
C GLU A 28 -10.62 17.96 5.16
N SER A 29 -10.31 19.06 5.87
CA SER A 29 -9.75 20.27 5.28
C SER A 29 -8.41 20.00 4.62
N PHE A 30 -7.54 19.21 5.27
CA PHE A 30 -6.26 18.80 4.71
C PHE A 30 -6.43 17.99 3.41
N MET A 31 -7.29 16.97 3.42
CA MET A 31 -7.53 16.13 2.24
C MET A 31 -8.20 16.92 1.11
N THR A 32 -9.13 17.81 1.43
CA THR A 32 -9.80 18.68 0.45
C THR A 32 -8.81 19.66 -0.19
N LEU A 33 -7.92 20.26 0.61
CA LEU A 33 -6.86 21.13 0.12
C LEU A 33 -5.93 20.37 -0.82
N TYR A 34 -5.51 19.17 -0.45
CA TYR A 34 -4.66 18.32 -1.29
C TYR A 34 -5.35 18.01 -2.64
N CYS A 35 -6.60 17.55 -2.60
CA CYS A 35 -7.36 17.22 -3.81
C CYS A 35 -7.55 18.43 -4.73
N LYS A 36 -7.87 19.60 -4.17
CA LYS A 36 -7.98 20.87 -4.92
C LYS A 36 -6.66 21.27 -5.56
N LYS A 37 -5.55 21.23 -4.81
CA LYS A 37 -4.22 21.64 -5.30
C LYS A 37 -3.70 20.73 -6.41
N ARG A 38 -4.06 19.45 -6.38
CA ARG A 38 -3.65 18.45 -7.37
C ARG A 38 -4.63 18.28 -8.53
N ASN A 39 -5.81 18.89 -8.46
CA ASN A 39 -6.93 18.64 -9.38
C ASN A 39 -7.24 17.13 -9.52
N VAL A 40 -7.27 16.42 -8.39
CA VAL A 40 -7.62 15.00 -8.33
C VAL A 40 -8.84 14.80 -7.47
N ASP A 41 -9.69 13.84 -7.83
CA ASP A 41 -10.79 13.43 -6.97
C ASP A 41 -10.29 12.39 -5.95
N TYR A 42 -10.72 12.55 -4.70
CA TYR A 42 -10.51 11.53 -3.68
C TYR A 42 -11.15 10.21 -4.13
N LYS A 43 -10.40 9.12 -3.95
CA LYS A 43 -10.88 7.76 -4.19
C LYS A 43 -10.77 7.00 -2.88
N LYS A 44 -11.86 6.37 -2.48
CA LYS A 44 -11.84 5.33 -1.46
C LYS A 44 -10.80 4.26 -1.83
N ASP A 45 -10.12 3.72 -0.81
CA ASP A 45 -9.09 2.67 -0.95
C ASP A 45 -7.83 3.08 -1.74
N SER A 46 -7.59 4.39 -1.89
CA SER A 46 -6.36 4.94 -2.49
C SER A 46 -5.09 4.72 -1.65
N GLY A 47 -5.22 4.24 -0.42
CA GLY A 47 -4.13 4.12 0.55
C GLY A 47 -3.69 5.45 1.19
N TRP A 48 -4.21 6.59 0.71
CA TRP A 48 -3.81 7.92 1.18
C TRP A 48 -4.08 8.15 2.66
N ILE A 49 -5.20 7.65 3.19
CA ILE A 49 -5.55 7.81 4.60
C ILE A 49 -4.60 7.02 5.51
N VAL A 50 -4.20 5.81 5.09
CA VAL A 50 -3.22 5.00 5.83
C VAL A 50 -1.85 5.68 5.83
N VAL A 51 -1.45 6.25 4.68
CA VAL A 51 -0.21 7.01 4.57
C VAL A 51 -0.26 8.24 5.48
N LEU A 52 -1.35 9.00 5.45
CA LEU A 52 -1.54 10.17 6.31
C LEU A 52 -1.49 9.80 7.80
N GLU A 53 -2.12 8.68 8.18
CA GLU A 53 -2.07 8.17 9.55
C GLU A 53 -0.62 7.99 10.04
N LYS A 54 0.21 7.26 9.27
CA LYS A 54 1.60 7.01 9.65
C LYS A 54 2.42 8.28 9.72
N ILE A 55 2.26 9.20 8.76
CA ILE A 55 2.96 10.50 8.79
C ILE A 55 2.59 11.28 10.05
N LEU A 56 1.31 11.29 10.43
CA LEU A 56 0.85 11.99 11.65
C LEU A 56 1.40 11.37 12.94
N LYS A 57 1.75 10.07 12.93
CA LYS A 57 2.41 9.40 14.06
C LYS A 57 3.92 9.69 14.14
N PHE A 58 4.55 10.17 13.08
CA PHE A 58 6.01 10.37 13.01
C PHE A 58 6.53 11.65 13.68
N ASP A 59 5.68 12.38 14.42
CA ASP A 59 6.01 13.60 15.15
C ASP A 59 6.82 14.61 14.32
N LEU A 60 6.36 14.83 13.09
CA LEU A 60 6.99 15.74 12.14
C LEU A 60 6.54 17.19 12.41
N PRO A 61 7.40 18.18 12.12
CA PRO A 61 6.99 19.58 12.14
C PRO A 61 5.77 19.82 11.24
N PRO A 62 4.75 20.58 11.70
CA PRO A 62 3.52 20.80 10.94
C PRO A 62 3.74 21.39 9.55
N GLU A 63 4.79 22.20 9.34
CA GLU A 63 5.15 22.74 8.02
C GLU A 63 5.55 21.67 7.00
N HIS A 64 6.05 20.52 7.45
CA HIS A 64 6.53 19.45 6.57
C HIS A 64 5.45 18.42 6.24
N LEU A 65 4.38 18.34 7.04
CA LEU A 65 3.30 17.37 6.87
C LEU A 65 2.75 17.35 5.43
N PHE A 66 2.41 18.53 4.88
CA PHE A 66 1.87 18.62 3.53
C PHE A 66 2.89 18.20 2.47
N ASN A 67 4.16 18.62 2.62
CA ASN A 67 5.21 18.33 1.64
C ASN A 67 5.59 16.85 1.63
N VAL A 68 5.67 16.21 2.80
CA VAL A 68 5.93 14.78 2.93
C VAL A 68 4.78 13.97 2.34
N PHE A 69 3.54 14.30 2.70
CA PHE A 69 2.35 13.65 2.14
C PHE A 69 2.28 13.82 0.61
N PHE A 70 2.59 15.01 0.12
CA PHE A 70 2.67 15.28 -1.33
C PHE A 70 3.77 14.46 -2.00
N ALA A 71 4.96 14.36 -1.42
CA ALA A 71 6.04 13.56 -1.97
C ALA A 71 5.63 12.08 -2.10
N PHE A 72 5.04 11.51 -1.05
CA PHE A 72 4.56 10.13 -1.09
C PHE A 72 3.53 9.91 -2.19
N THR A 73 2.47 10.70 -2.20
CA THR A 73 1.34 10.53 -3.13
C THR A 73 1.68 10.84 -4.60
N THR A 74 2.77 11.55 -4.88
CA THR A 74 3.10 11.99 -6.24
C THR A 74 4.35 11.33 -6.83
N LYS A 75 5.33 11.01 -5.98
CA LYS A 75 6.60 10.42 -6.39
C LYS A 75 6.68 8.93 -6.09
N TYR A 76 6.20 8.49 -4.93
CA TYR A 76 6.50 7.16 -4.39
C TYR A 76 5.33 6.16 -4.47
N ILE A 77 4.08 6.63 -4.39
CA ILE A 77 2.90 5.80 -4.64
C ILE A 77 2.68 5.71 -6.15
N PRO A 78 2.57 4.50 -6.74
CA PRO A 78 2.26 4.37 -8.15
C PRO A 78 0.92 5.01 -8.51
N LYS A 79 0.85 5.67 -9.67
CA LYS A 79 -0.34 6.45 -10.09
C LYS A 79 -1.61 5.63 -10.25
N GLU A 80 -1.49 4.37 -10.62
CA GLU A 80 -2.61 3.45 -10.78
C GLU A 80 -2.36 2.17 -10.01
N THR A 81 -3.25 1.89 -9.05
CA THR A 81 -3.19 0.72 -8.16
C THR A 81 -4.42 -0.16 -8.29
N LYS A 82 -5.23 0.04 -9.34
CA LYS A 82 -6.42 -0.78 -9.65
C LYS A 82 -6.02 -2.18 -10.11
N GLU A 83 -6.93 -3.14 -10.03
CA GLU A 83 -6.71 -4.55 -10.39
C GLU A 83 -5.94 -4.78 -11.71
N ASN A 84 -6.29 -4.05 -12.76
CA ASN A 84 -5.67 -4.20 -14.09
C ASN A 84 -4.50 -3.22 -14.34
N ALA A 85 -3.91 -2.68 -13.28
CA ALA A 85 -2.81 -1.74 -13.40
C ALA A 85 -1.52 -2.46 -13.83
N GLN A 86 -0.80 -1.85 -14.78
CA GLN A 86 0.48 -2.35 -15.30
C GLN A 86 1.56 -2.55 -14.22
N ILE A 87 1.40 -1.93 -13.04
CA ILE A 87 2.30 -2.12 -11.91
C ILE A 87 2.32 -3.58 -11.43
N TYR A 88 1.17 -4.27 -11.51
CA TYR A 88 1.06 -5.66 -11.07
C TYR A 88 1.65 -6.61 -12.10
N ASP A 89 1.50 -6.30 -13.39
CA ASP A 89 2.17 -7.02 -14.46
C ASP A 89 3.69 -6.89 -14.35
N LEU A 90 4.19 -5.67 -14.11
CA LEU A 90 5.61 -5.41 -13.89
C LEU A 90 6.12 -6.18 -12.66
N PHE A 91 5.38 -6.15 -11.56
CA PHE A 91 5.76 -6.88 -10.35
C PHE A 91 5.75 -8.41 -10.56
N ARG A 92 4.77 -8.94 -11.33
CA ARG A 92 4.76 -10.36 -11.73
C ARG A 92 6.01 -10.73 -12.52
N LEU A 93 6.43 -9.89 -13.47
CA LEU A 93 7.64 -10.11 -14.27
C LEU A 93 8.90 -10.08 -13.40
N LEU A 94 8.99 -9.16 -12.44
CA LEU A 94 10.11 -9.10 -11.49
C LEU A 94 10.14 -10.37 -10.62
N LEU A 95 8.99 -10.79 -10.09
CA LEU A 95 8.90 -12.03 -9.33
C LEU A 95 9.31 -13.24 -10.16
N GLN A 96 8.85 -13.33 -11.41
CA GLN A 96 9.22 -14.41 -12.33
C GLN A 96 10.73 -14.44 -12.63
N TYR A 97 11.36 -13.27 -12.74
CA TYR A 97 12.80 -13.15 -12.96
C TYR A 97 13.61 -13.64 -11.75
N HIS A 98 13.16 -13.34 -10.54
CA HIS A 98 13.88 -13.66 -9.31
C HIS A 98 13.56 -15.06 -8.73
N ASP A 99 12.30 -15.49 -8.78
CA ASP A 99 11.85 -16.83 -8.38
C ASP A 99 10.76 -17.35 -9.34
N PRO A 100 11.15 -18.03 -10.43
CA PRO A 100 10.20 -18.55 -11.41
C PRO A 100 9.30 -19.66 -10.82
N GLN A 101 9.74 -20.36 -9.77
CA GLN A 101 8.97 -21.42 -9.15
C GLN A 101 7.77 -20.85 -8.39
N ILE A 102 7.98 -19.82 -7.57
CA ILE A 102 6.89 -19.13 -6.87
C ILE A 102 5.96 -18.44 -7.86
N SER A 103 6.51 -17.74 -8.85
CA SER A 103 5.68 -17.07 -9.87
C SER A 103 4.76 -18.08 -10.57
N SER A 104 5.30 -19.22 -11.02
CA SER A 104 4.50 -20.26 -11.68
C SER A 104 3.48 -20.89 -10.72
N HIS A 105 3.83 -21.05 -9.45
CA HIS A 105 2.91 -21.57 -8.43
C HIS A 105 1.70 -20.65 -8.22
N LEU A 106 1.93 -19.36 -8.00
CA LEU A 106 0.88 -18.36 -7.82
C LEU A 106 0.01 -18.23 -9.09
N ASP A 107 0.63 -18.25 -10.27
CA ASP A 107 -0.08 -18.25 -11.56
C ASP A 107 -0.99 -19.49 -11.70
N SER A 108 -0.53 -20.67 -11.26
CA SER A 108 -1.33 -21.91 -11.29
C SER A 108 -2.55 -21.87 -10.36
N LEU A 109 -2.45 -21.13 -9.25
CA LEU A 109 -3.54 -20.89 -8.31
C LEU A 109 -4.43 -19.70 -8.71
N LYS A 110 -4.13 -19.03 -9.84
CA LYS A 110 -4.82 -17.82 -10.32
C LYS A 110 -4.79 -16.66 -9.32
N TYR A 111 -3.76 -16.58 -8.47
CA TYR A 111 -3.55 -15.44 -7.58
C TYR A 111 -2.76 -14.34 -8.28
N SER A 112 -3.48 -13.34 -8.80
CA SER A 112 -2.87 -12.14 -9.36
C SER A 112 -2.11 -11.36 -8.28
N PRO A 113 -0.99 -10.68 -8.61
CA PRO A 113 -0.29 -9.82 -7.65
C PRO A 113 -1.15 -8.71 -7.05
N TYR A 114 -2.21 -8.30 -7.73
CA TYR A 114 -3.19 -7.38 -7.16
C TYR A 114 -3.80 -7.90 -5.84
N CYS A 115 -4.08 -9.20 -5.75
CA CYS A 115 -4.80 -9.79 -4.62
C CYS A 115 -4.03 -9.66 -3.30
N TYR A 116 -2.70 -9.70 -3.34
CA TYR A 116 -1.87 -9.68 -2.14
C TYR A 116 -1.01 -8.41 -2.01
N ALA A 117 -0.64 -7.77 -3.12
CA ALA A 117 0.27 -6.61 -3.11
C ALA A 117 -0.42 -5.26 -3.28
N SER A 118 -1.73 -5.20 -3.52
CA SER A 118 -2.44 -3.92 -3.70
C SER A 118 -2.30 -2.97 -2.51
N LEU A 119 -2.38 -3.51 -1.28
CA LEU A 119 -2.14 -2.73 -0.07
C LEU A 119 -0.68 -2.26 0.03
N TRP A 120 0.28 -3.10 -0.37
CA TRP A 120 1.70 -2.79 -0.34
C TRP A 120 2.05 -1.60 -1.23
N PHE A 121 1.54 -1.59 -2.46
CA PHE A 121 1.81 -0.50 -3.41
C PHE A 121 1.00 0.77 -3.10
N SER A 122 -0.26 0.65 -2.69
CA SER A 122 -1.12 1.81 -2.39
C SER A 122 -0.71 2.55 -1.11
N THR A 123 -0.09 1.86 -0.16
CA THR A 123 0.30 2.43 1.15
C THR A 123 1.80 2.48 1.37
N ILE A 124 2.62 2.01 0.43
CA ILE A 124 4.08 1.88 0.60
C ILE A 124 4.36 1.05 1.87
N LEU A 125 3.76 -0.13 1.92
CA LEU A 125 3.84 -1.10 3.04
C LEU A 125 3.27 -0.63 4.38
N ALA A 126 2.85 0.64 4.55
CA ALA A 126 2.34 1.15 5.81
C ALA A 126 1.15 0.36 6.38
N GLY A 127 0.28 -0.16 5.50
CA GLY A 127 -0.87 -0.98 5.92
C GLY A 127 -0.50 -2.40 6.39
N SER A 128 0.74 -2.83 6.20
CA SER A 128 1.18 -4.21 6.45
C SER A 128 2.29 -4.33 7.49
N VAL A 129 2.82 -3.21 8.00
CA VAL A 129 3.92 -3.19 8.97
C VAL A 129 3.63 -2.27 10.15
N ASP A 130 4.27 -2.55 11.29
CA ASP A 130 4.19 -1.74 12.50
C ASP A 130 4.74 -0.33 12.30
N ASP A 131 4.33 0.61 13.16
CA ASP A 131 4.70 2.03 13.04
C ASP A 131 6.23 2.26 13.05
N ALA A 132 6.97 1.54 13.92
CA ALA A 132 8.43 1.65 14.01
C ALA A 132 9.14 1.14 12.75
N VAL A 133 8.68 0.00 12.20
CA VAL A 133 9.22 -0.58 10.96
C VAL A 133 8.88 0.31 9.76
N CYS A 134 7.65 0.82 9.72
CA CYS A 134 7.20 1.76 8.69
C CYS A 134 8.10 3.00 8.64
N LYS A 135 8.42 3.57 9.80
CA LYS A 135 9.30 4.75 9.90
C LYS A 135 10.68 4.46 9.31
N ALA A 136 11.33 3.39 9.75
CA ALA A 136 12.66 3.03 9.27
C ALA A 136 12.67 2.73 7.75
N LEU A 137 11.64 2.03 7.24
CA LEU A 137 11.50 1.75 5.81
C LEU A 137 11.33 3.04 5.00
N TRP A 138 10.50 3.96 5.48
CA TRP A 138 10.24 5.22 4.77
C TRP A 138 11.42 6.18 4.81
N GLU A 139 12.16 6.24 5.92
CA GLU A 139 13.42 6.99 5.99
C GLU A 139 14.40 6.49 4.92
N LEU A 140 14.62 5.17 4.84
CA LEU A 140 15.47 4.58 3.81
C LEU A 140 14.93 4.81 2.38
N TYR A 141 13.62 4.68 2.19
CA TYR A 141 13.00 4.86 0.88
C TYR A 141 13.11 6.31 0.37
N ILE A 142 12.96 7.28 1.28
CA ILE A 142 13.17 8.71 0.98
C ILE A 142 14.66 8.98 0.72
N GLU A 143 15.57 8.46 1.56
CA GLU A 143 17.02 8.63 1.43
C GLU A 143 17.54 8.09 0.09
N LYS A 144 17.10 6.90 -0.32
CA LYS A 144 17.46 6.32 -1.63
C LYS A 144 16.86 7.11 -2.79
N GLY A 145 15.70 7.73 -2.60
CA GLY A 145 15.10 8.62 -3.59
C GLY A 145 14.57 7.95 -4.86
N ASP A 146 14.61 6.62 -4.93
CA ASP A 146 14.21 5.80 -6.09
C ASP A 146 12.76 5.27 -5.93
N PRO A 147 11.79 5.72 -6.75
CA PRO A 147 10.41 5.23 -6.72
C PRO A 147 10.21 3.74 -7.03
N PHE A 148 11.19 3.06 -7.61
CA PHE A 148 11.09 1.63 -7.94
C PHE A 148 11.46 0.72 -6.78
N LEU A 149 12.04 1.25 -5.70
CA LEU A 149 12.46 0.43 -4.55
C LEU A 149 11.29 -0.33 -3.90
N ILE A 150 10.05 0.18 -4.01
CA ILE A 150 8.85 -0.52 -3.52
C ILE A 150 8.66 -1.91 -4.15
N PHE A 151 9.04 -2.10 -5.41
CA PHE A 151 8.94 -3.41 -6.07
C PHE A 151 9.89 -4.42 -5.43
N TYR A 152 11.12 -4.00 -5.12
CA TYR A 152 12.11 -4.86 -4.46
C TYR A 152 11.75 -5.13 -3.00
N MET A 153 11.19 -4.14 -2.28
CA MET A 153 10.68 -4.35 -0.92
C MET A 153 9.54 -5.38 -0.92
N ALA A 154 8.57 -5.26 -1.83
CA ALA A 154 7.49 -6.23 -2.00
C ALA A 154 8.03 -7.63 -2.39
N LEU A 155 9.04 -7.68 -3.26
CA LEU A 155 9.67 -8.92 -3.70
C LEU A 155 10.34 -9.66 -2.53
N VAL A 156 11.07 -8.94 -1.68
CA VAL A 156 11.70 -9.51 -0.48
C VAL A 156 10.65 -10.13 0.45
N LEU A 157 9.48 -9.51 0.61
CA LEU A 157 8.39 -10.10 1.41
C LEU A 157 7.90 -11.43 0.83
N VAL A 158 7.72 -11.51 -0.48
CA VAL A 158 7.28 -12.75 -1.16
C VAL A 158 8.35 -13.83 -1.05
N ILE A 159 9.62 -13.50 -1.31
CA ILE A 159 10.73 -14.44 -1.24
C ILE A 159 10.95 -14.95 0.19
N ASN A 160 10.79 -14.10 1.20
CA ASN A 160 10.89 -14.52 2.61
C ASN A 160 9.77 -15.49 3.01
N ALA A 161 8.58 -15.36 2.41
CA ALA A 161 7.44 -16.25 2.64
C ALA A 161 7.42 -17.46 1.69
N ARG A 162 8.44 -17.63 0.85
CA ARG A 162 8.50 -18.63 -0.22
C ARG A 162 8.07 -20.02 0.21
N ASP A 163 8.73 -20.57 1.22
CA ASP A 163 8.50 -21.97 1.61
C ASP A 163 7.09 -22.19 2.17
N GLN A 164 6.52 -21.17 2.83
CA GLN A 164 5.14 -21.18 3.30
C GLN A 164 4.16 -21.10 2.12
N LEU A 165 4.42 -20.22 1.15
CA LEU A 165 3.58 -20.06 -0.05
C LEU A 165 3.52 -21.32 -0.90
N LEU A 166 4.62 -22.07 -1.02
CA LEU A 166 4.64 -23.35 -1.75
C LEU A 166 3.82 -24.45 -1.07
N GLN A 167 3.62 -24.37 0.24
CA GLN A 167 2.82 -25.34 1.00
C GLN A 167 1.31 -25.10 0.84
N VAL A 168 0.88 -23.84 0.70
CA VAL A 168 -0.55 -23.47 0.57
C VAL A 168 -1.23 -24.19 -0.61
N GLY A 169 -0.53 -24.39 -1.72
CA GLY A 169 -1.09 -25.11 -2.88
C GLY A 169 -1.16 -26.64 -2.73
N LEU A 170 -0.41 -27.24 -1.80
CA LEU A 170 -0.47 -28.68 -1.52
C LEU A 170 -1.74 -29.05 -0.74
N GLU A 171 -2.09 -28.24 0.26
CA GLU A 171 -3.31 -28.43 1.08
C GLU A 171 -4.60 -28.24 0.24
N HIS A 172 -4.57 -27.32 -0.73
CA HIS A 172 -5.69 -27.13 -1.67
C HIS A 172 -5.87 -28.31 -2.64
N ARG A 173 -4.80 -29.06 -2.94
CA ARG A 173 -4.86 -30.28 -3.77
C ARG A 173 -5.25 -31.51 -2.98
N GLU A 174 -4.83 -31.64 -1.72
CA GLU A 174 -5.22 -32.74 -0.83
C GLU A 174 -6.69 -32.67 -0.41
N SER A 175 -7.27 -31.46 -0.26
CA SER A 175 -8.71 -31.28 0.00
C SER A 175 -9.62 -31.57 -1.22
N LEU A 176 -9.04 -31.75 -2.40
CA LEU A 176 -9.72 -32.18 -3.64
C LEU A 176 -9.42 -33.64 -4.02
N GLY A 177 -8.68 -34.39 -3.19
CA GLY A 177 -8.49 -35.83 -3.37
C GLY A 177 -9.80 -36.60 -3.21
N PRO A 178 -10.03 -37.68 -3.99
CA PRO A 178 -11.33 -38.35 -4.04
C PRO A 178 -11.68 -38.88 -2.65
N ARG A 179 -12.84 -38.47 -2.13
CA ARG A 179 -13.48 -39.21 -1.05
C ARG A 179 -13.85 -40.57 -1.64
N ASN A 180 -13.12 -41.60 -1.24
CA ASN A 180 -13.48 -43.00 -1.48
C ASN A 180 -14.90 -43.28 -0.99
#